data_AF-A0A8S9Q922-F1
#
_entry.id   AF-A0A8S9Q922-F1
#
_cell.length_a   1.000
_cell.length_b   1.000
_cell.length_c   1.000
_cell.angle_alpha   90.00
_cell.angle_beta   90.00
_cell.angle_gamma   90.00
#
_symmetry.space_group_name_H-M   'P 1'
#
loop_
_entity.id
_entity.type
_entity.pdbx_description
1 polymer ?
#
loop_
_entity_poly.entity_id
_entity_poly.type
_entity_poly.pdbx_seq_one_letter_code
_entity_poly.pdbx_strand_id
1 'polypeptide(L)'
;MIDGLWTCTSRFSGCGWVWMDNLGKVQLMGTRNYIRRESALHSELEALRWAMKNMLQHSTCQNFGTDCKDLIVMIKKPHVWPSFATELERIETMQICFPNFKITHIPRAHNQISDSLARTVRAFHREFYFIGCYIPV
;
A
#
# COMPACT_ATOMS: atom_id res chain seq x y z
N MET A 1 3.12 -6.23 -3.78
CA MET A 1 3.89 -5.64 -2.67
C MET A 1 3.43 -4.20 -2.50
N ILE A 2 3.39 -3.69 -1.27
CA ILE A 2 2.87 -2.36 -0.92
C ILE A 2 3.81 -1.69 0.07
N ASP A 3 3.87 -0.36 0.04
CA ASP A 3 4.63 0.46 1.00
C ASP A 3 3.96 1.82 1.20
N GLY A 4 3.93 2.28 2.45
CA GLY A 4 3.42 3.58 2.83
C GLY A 4 4.51 4.44 3.46
N LEU A 5 4.74 5.63 2.92
CA LEU A 5 5.80 6.51 3.39
C LEU A 5 5.26 7.79 4.02
N TRP A 6 5.74 8.06 5.23
CA TRP A 6 5.32 9.20 6.05
C TRP A 6 6.52 9.84 6.73
N THR A 7 6.46 11.15 6.96
CA THR A 7 7.35 11.88 7.87
C THR A 7 6.58 13.02 8.52
N CYS A 8 7.01 13.46 9.70
CA CYS A 8 6.36 14.56 10.41
C CYS A 8 6.54 15.93 9.73
N THR A 9 7.58 16.10 8.92
CA THR A 9 7.93 17.38 8.28
C THR A 9 7.38 17.53 6.86
N SER A 10 7.01 16.44 6.19
CA SER A 10 6.51 16.50 4.80
C SER A 10 5.05 16.93 4.73
N ARG A 11 4.67 17.68 3.71
CA ARG A 11 3.25 18.05 3.48
C ARG A 11 2.39 16.88 3.01
N PHE A 12 3.02 15.88 2.39
CA PHE A 12 2.34 14.73 1.81
C PHE A 12 2.86 13.41 2.41
N SER A 13 1.98 12.41 2.45
CA SER A 13 2.34 10.99 2.56
C SER A 13 2.45 10.40 1.16
N GLY A 14 3.35 9.45 0.96
CA GLY A 14 3.46 8.67 -0.27
C GLY A 14 2.94 7.26 -0.09
N CYS A 15 2.35 6.69 -1.13
CA CYS A 15 1.95 5.29 -1.21
C CYS A 15 2.48 4.70 -2.51
N GLY A 16 3.07 3.51 -2.43
CA GLY A 16 3.57 2.78 -3.58
C GLY A 16 3.12 1.33 -3.51
N TRP A 17 2.83 0.74 -4.67
CA TRP A 17 2.61 -0.70 -4.78
C TRP A 17 3.06 -1.21 -6.14
N VAL A 18 3.44 -2.48 -6.16
CA VAL A 18 3.77 -3.22 -7.37
C VAL A 18 3.11 -4.59 -7.37
N TRP A 19 2.54 -4.96 -8.51
CA TRP A 19 2.07 -6.29 -8.81
C TRP A 19 3.03 -6.96 -9.80
N MET A 20 3.50 -8.14 -9.40
CA MET A 20 4.37 -8.99 -10.21
C MET A 20 3.68 -10.31 -10.48
N ASP A 21 3.97 -10.90 -11.63
CA ASP A 21 3.57 -12.27 -11.93
C ASP A 21 4.45 -13.30 -11.20
N ASN A 22 4.16 -14.57 -11.42
CA ASN A 22 4.89 -15.69 -10.81
C ASN A 22 6.35 -15.80 -11.27
N LEU A 23 6.74 -15.09 -12.33
CA LEU A 23 8.11 -15.03 -12.85
C LEU A 23 8.88 -13.82 -12.29
N GLY A 24 8.26 -13.03 -11.42
CA GLY A 24 8.85 -11.82 -10.86
C GLY A 24 8.83 -10.62 -11.81
N LYS A 25 8.11 -10.70 -12.94
CA LYS A 25 7.98 -9.58 -13.87
C LYS A 25 6.89 -8.63 -13.37
N VAL A 26 7.21 -7.34 -13.32
CA VAL A 26 6.25 -6.28 -13.00
C VAL A 26 5.18 -6.24 -14.09
N GLN A 27 3.93 -6.41 -13.66
CA GLN A 27 2.75 -6.34 -14.54
C GLN A 27 2.07 -4.97 -14.40
N LEU A 28 2.00 -4.46 -13.18
CA LEU A 28 1.39 -3.16 -12.90
C LEU A 28 2.01 -2.56 -11.64
N MET A 29 2.13 -1.24 -11.60
CA MET A 29 2.51 -0.53 -10.38
C MET A 29 1.67 0.72 -10.24
N GLY A 30 1.56 1.18 -9.00
CA GLY A 30 0.92 2.44 -8.68
C GLY A 30 1.79 3.24 -7.73
N THR A 31 1.83 4.54 -7.98
CA THR A 31 2.33 5.50 -7.00
C THR A 31 1.40 6.71 -6.86
N ARG A 32 1.17 7.12 -5.63
CA ARG A 32 0.23 8.20 -5.30
C ARG A 32 0.67 8.91 -4.03
N ASN A 33 0.43 10.21 -3.95
CA ASN A 33 0.52 10.93 -2.69
C ASN A 33 -0.86 11.33 -2.14
N TYR A 34 -0.87 11.62 -0.84
CA TYR A 34 -2.01 12.11 -0.09
C TYR A 34 -1.56 13.26 0.79
N ILE A 35 -2.45 14.19 1.13
CA ILE A 35 -2.21 15.12 2.24
C ILE A 35 -1.72 14.31 3.44
N ARG A 36 -0.67 14.78 4.12
CA ARG A 36 0.03 14.04 5.18
C ARG A 36 -0.95 13.34 6.11
N ARG A 37 -0.83 12.01 6.19
CA ARG A 37 -1.61 11.19 7.13
C ARG A 37 -1.17 11.40 8.57
N GLU A 38 -1.93 10.87 9.51
CA GLU A 38 -1.66 11.07 10.94
C GLU A 38 -0.38 10.35 11.39
N SER A 39 -0.10 9.17 10.82
CA SER A 39 1.09 8.38 11.15
C SER A 39 1.61 7.57 9.96
N ALA A 40 2.77 6.93 10.15
CA ALA A 40 3.31 5.95 9.21
C ALA A 40 2.32 4.81 8.96
N LEU A 41 1.70 4.25 10.02
CA LEU A 41 0.72 3.17 9.90
C LEU A 41 -0.52 3.56 9.09
N HIS A 42 -0.97 4.82 9.17
CA HIS A 42 -2.06 5.31 8.31
C HIS A 42 -1.66 5.33 6.83
N SER A 43 -0.39 5.62 6.53
CA SER A 43 0.11 5.63 5.15
C SER A 43 0.25 4.20 4.61
N GLU A 44 0.65 3.25 5.46
CA GLU A 44 0.69 1.81 5.15
C GLU A 44 -0.70 1.23 4.88
N LEU A 45 -1.70 1.55 5.73
CA LEU A 45 -3.10 1.16 5.52
C LEU A 45 -3.66 1.74 4.22
N GLU A 46 -3.38 3.01 3.94
CA GLU A 46 -3.83 3.64 2.70
C GLU A 46 -3.17 2.99 1.46
N ALA A 47 -1.89 2.63 1.55
CA ALA A 47 -1.19 1.89 0.49
C ALA A 47 -1.82 0.52 0.25
N LEU A 48 -2.11 -0.25 1.30
CA LEU A 48 -2.80 -1.54 1.20
C LEU A 48 -4.20 -1.37 0.58
N ARG A 49 -5.00 -0.46 1.10
CA ARG A 49 -6.35 -0.17 0.60
C ARG A 49 -6.32 0.17 -0.88
N TRP A 50 -5.38 1.03 -1.28
CA TRP A 50 -5.27 1.45 -2.67
C TRP A 50 -4.82 0.30 -3.56
N ALA A 51 -3.85 -0.51 -3.14
CA ALA A 51 -3.45 -1.70 -3.86
C ALA A 51 -4.63 -2.69 -4.02
N MET A 52 -5.39 -2.96 -2.96
CA MET A 52 -6.57 -3.83 -3.03
C MET A 52 -7.59 -3.36 -4.07
N LYS A 53 -7.92 -2.06 -4.08
CA LYS A 53 -8.83 -1.49 -5.11
C LYS A 53 -8.34 -1.73 -6.53
N ASN A 54 -7.03 -1.55 -6.76
CA ASN A 54 -6.44 -1.79 -8.08
C ASN A 54 -6.40 -3.26 -8.45
N MET A 55 -6.11 -4.13 -7.48
CA MET A 55 -6.10 -5.57 -7.74
C MET A 55 -7.50 -6.07 -8.13
N LEU A 56 -8.57 -5.58 -7.50
CA LEU A 56 -9.95 -5.89 -7.89
C LEU A 56 -10.30 -5.46 -9.32
N GLN A 57 -9.71 -4.35 -9.79
CA GLN A 57 -10.00 -3.81 -11.11
C GLN A 57 -9.15 -4.44 -12.23
N HIS A 58 -7.93 -4.86 -11.92
CA HIS A 58 -6.92 -5.14 -12.95
C HIS A 58 -6.31 -6.54 -12.86
N SER A 59 -6.63 -7.35 -11.86
CA SER A 59 -6.00 -8.66 -11.67
C SER A 59 -6.87 -9.66 -10.89
N THR A 60 -6.40 -10.89 -10.78
CA THR A 60 -6.92 -11.90 -9.84
C THR A 60 -6.06 -12.02 -8.57
N CYS A 61 -5.12 -11.10 -8.37
CA CYS A 61 -4.15 -11.15 -7.27
C CYS A 61 -4.85 -11.02 -5.92
N GLN A 62 -4.58 -11.96 -5.01
CA GLN A 62 -5.09 -11.93 -3.63
C GLN A 62 -3.96 -11.95 -2.58
N ASN A 63 -2.71 -11.98 -3.03
CA ASN A 63 -1.52 -12.07 -2.18
C ASN A 63 -0.83 -10.72 -2.09
N PHE A 64 -0.85 -10.13 -0.90
CA PHE A 64 -0.22 -8.86 -0.59
C PHE A 64 1.03 -9.09 0.27
N GLY A 65 2.01 -8.22 0.09
CA GLY A 65 3.28 -8.25 0.82
C GLY A 65 3.66 -6.85 1.28
N THR A 66 4.09 -6.73 2.53
CA THR A 66 4.52 -5.48 3.18
C THR A 66 5.74 -5.76 4.07
N ASP A 67 6.63 -4.79 4.27
CA ASP A 67 7.70 -4.86 5.27
C ASP A 67 7.24 -4.38 6.67
N CYS A 68 6.01 -3.85 6.77
CA CYS A 68 5.42 -3.40 8.02
C CYS A 68 4.75 -4.55 8.80
N LYS A 69 5.42 -5.04 9.85
CA LYS A 69 4.87 -6.09 10.74
C LYS A 69 3.61 -5.62 11.48
N ASP A 70 3.58 -4.38 11.92
CA ASP A 70 2.45 -3.82 12.66
C ASP A 70 1.19 -3.77 11.80
N LEU A 71 1.31 -3.46 10.49
CA LEU A 71 0.20 -3.55 9.55
C LEU A 71 -0.40 -4.96 9.54
N ILE A 72 0.43 -6.00 9.49
CA ILE A 72 -0.04 -7.40 9.48
C ILE A 72 -0.77 -7.73 10.78
N VAL A 73 -0.23 -7.31 11.92
CA VAL A 73 -0.86 -7.52 13.23
C VAL A 73 -2.20 -6.80 13.30
N MET A 74 -2.26 -5.57 12.79
CA MET A 74 -3.45 -4.74 12.78
C MET A 74 -4.56 -5.33 11.90
N ILE A 75 -4.23 -5.83 10.71
CA ILE A 75 -5.20 -6.54 9.84
C ILE A 75 -5.70 -7.85 10.49
N LYS A 76 -4.85 -8.55 11.26
CA LYS A 76 -5.24 -9.81 11.93
C LYS A 76 -6.01 -9.60 13.24
N LYS A 77 -5.79 -8.48 13.92
CA LYS A 77 -6.36 -8.18 15.25
C LYS A 77 -6.84 -6.72 15.30
N PRO A 78 -7.84 -6.34 14.49
CA PRO A 78 -8.27 -4.95 14.34
C PRO A 78 -8.79 -4.34 15.66
N HIS A 79 -9.41 -5.14 16.51
CA HIS A 79 -9.93 -4.72 17.83
C HIS A 79 -8.86 -4.20 18.81
N VAL A 80 -7.58 -4.51 18.60
CA VAL A 80 -6.46 -4.00 19.43
C VAL A 80 -6.03 -2.58 19.00
N TRP A 81 -6.54 -2.09 17.87
CA TRP A 81 -6.14 -0.82 17.25
C TRP A 81 -7.34 0.13 17.11
N PRO A 82 -8.00 0.55 18.21
CA PRO A 82 -9.22 1.35 18.16
C PRO A 82 -9.03 2.70 17.45
N SER A 83 -7.83 3.28 17.49
CA SER A 83 -7.49 4.52 16.77
C SER A 83 -7.54 4.39 15.24
N PHE A 84 -7.63 3.16 14.71
CA PHE A 84 -7.69 2.86 13.27
C PHE A 84 -9.02 2.20 12.87
N ALA A 85 -10.04 2.24 13.75
CA ALA A 85 -11.28 1.48 13.55
C ALA A 85 -11.94 1.77 12.19
N THR A 86 -12.02 3.04 11.79
CA THR A 86 -12.61 3.46 10.52
C THR A 86 -11.80 2.98 9.31
N GLU A 87 -10.48 3.04 9.37
CA GLU A 87 -9.58 2.56 8.32
C GLU A 87 -9.68 1.04 8.17
N LEU A 88 -9.74 0.33 9.30
CA LEU A 88 -9.80 -1.13 9.35
C LEU A 88 -11.14 -1.65 8.84
N GLU A 89 -12.26 -1.05 9.22
CA GLU A 89 -13.58 -1.39 8.68
C GLU A 89 -13.62 -1.29 7.14
N ARG A 90 -12.94 -0.27 6.58
CA ARG A 90 -12.83 -0.10 5.12
C ARG A 90 -11.98 -1.20 4.47
N ILE A 91 -10.92 -1.67 5.14
CA ILE A 91 -10.13 -2.81 4.67
C ILE A 91 -10.97 -4.08 4.73
N GLU A 92 -11.60 -4.37 5.87
CA GLU A 92 -12.45 -5.54 6.09
C GLU A 92 -13.57 -5.63 5.04
N THR A 93 -14.24 -4.50 4.76
CA THR A 93 -15.26 -4.43 3.71
C THR A 93 -14.71 -4.84 2.34
N MET A 94 -13.48 -4.41 1.99
CA MET A 94 -12.87 -4.83 0.72
C MET A 94 -12.42 -6.29 0.76
N GLN A 95 -12.00 -6.83 1.91
CA GLN A 95 -11.61 -8.23 2.05
C GLN A 95 -12.74 -9.20 1.69
N ILE A 96 -14.01 -8.79 1.81
CA ILE A 96 -15.17 -9.58 1.34
C ILE A 96 -15.04 -9.93 -0.15
N CYS A 97 -14.41 -9.07 -0.96
CA CYS A 97 -14.17 -9.30 -2.38
C CYS A 97 -12.93 -10.19 -2.66
N PHE A 98 -12.18 -10.59 -1.63
CA PHE A 98 -10.98 -11.42 -1.72
C PHE A 98 -11.16 -12.73 -0.95
N PRO A 99 -11.80 -13.76 -1.54
CA PRO A 99 -12.08 -15.03 -0.84
C PRO A 99 -10.83 -15.75 -0.30
N ASN A 100 -9.65 -15.46 -0.86
CA ASN A 100 -8.37 -16.04 -0.46
C ASN A 100 -7.35 -14.93 -0.09
N PHE A 101 -7.82 -13.84 0.54
CA PHE A 101 -6.96 -12.74 0.95
C PHE A 101 -5.78 -13.24 1.80
N LYS A 102 -4.55 -12.88 1.42
CA LYS A 102 -3.35 -13.12 2.20
C LYS A 102 -2.49 -11.87 2.24
N ILE A 103 -2.03 -11.50 3.44
CA ILE A 103 -1.01 -10.48 3.62
C ILE A 103 0.17 -11.09 4.39
N THR A 104 1.37 -10.92 3.84
CA THR A 104 2.60 -11.54 4.37
C THR A 104 3.69 -10.51 4.59
N HIS A 105 4.56 -10.79 5.55
CA HIS A 105 5.74 -9.97 5.79
C HIS A 105 6.81 -10.29 4.76
N ILE A 106 7.35 -9.27 4.11
CA ILE A 106 8.52 -9.37 3.24
C ILE A 106 9.64 -8.48 3.82
N PRO A 107 10.92 -8.89 3.77
CA PRO A 107 12.00 -8.02 4.18
C PRO A 107 12.02 -6.74 3.33
N ARG A 108 12.36 -5.58 3.92
CA ARG A 108 12.45 -4.30 3.20
C ARG A 108 13.35 -4.35 1.96
N ALA A 109 14.42 -5.14 2.00
CA ALA A 109 15.30 -5.39 0.85
C ALA A 109 14.57 -5.99 -0.37
N HIS A 110 13.44 -6.67 -0.15
CA HIS A 110 12.58 -7.22 -1.19
C HIS A 110 11.38 -6.30 -1.52
N ASN A 111 11.19 -5.19 -0.81
CA ASN A 111 10.11 -4.21 -1.05
C ASN A 111 10.60 -2.90 -1.71
N GLN A 112 11.82 -2.91 -2.27
CA GLN A 112 12.50 -1.70 -2.76
C GLN A 112 11.71 -0.91 -3.81
N ILE A 113 10.96 -1.60 -4.68
CA ILE A 113 10.18 -0.96 -5.73
C ILE A 113 9.05 -0.12 -5.12
N SER A 114 8.28 -0.69 -4.19
CA SER A 114 7.15 0.02 -3.57
C SER A 114 7.64 1.17 -2.69
N ASP A 115 8.72 0.96 -1.96
CA ASP A 115 9.39 2.00 -1.15
C ASP A 115 9.91 3.16 -2.01
N SER A 116 10.57 2.86 -3.13
CA SER A 116 11.03 3.90 -4.06
C SER A 116 9.85 4.67 -4.67
N LEU A 117 8.78 3.97 -5.06
CA LEU A 117 7.57 4.59 -5.61
C LEU A 117 6.94 5.57 -4.60
N ALA A 118 6.75 5.13 -3.35
CA ALA A 118 6.19 5.96 -2.28
C ALA A 118 7.09 7.18 -1.98
N ARG A 119 8.42 6.98 -1.97
CA ARG A 119 9.41 8.02 -1.72
C ARG A 119 9.39 9.12 -2.77
N THR A 120 9.34 8.74 -4.03
CA THR A 120 9.32 9.68 -5.15
C THR A 120 8.12 10.62 -5.05
N VAL A 121 6.90 10.09 -4.91
CA VAL A 121 5.67 10.91 -4.90
C VAL A 121 5.48 11.76 -3.64
N ARG A 122 6.02 11.31 -2.50
CA ARG A 122 6.01 12.09 -1.26
C ARG A 122 6.74 13.42 -1.40
N ALA A 123 7.82 13.45 -2.21
CA ALA A 123 8.61 14.65 -2.44
C ALA A 123 7.93 15.68 -3.35
N PHE A 124 6.85 15.31 -4.05
CA PHE A 124 6.12 16.26 -4.90
C PHE A 124 5.35 17.28 -4.05
N HIS A 125 5.34 18.53 -4.53
CA HIS A 125 4.62 19.63 -3.88
C HIS A 125 3.14 19.72 -4.26
N ARG A 126 2.65 18.81 -5.11
CA ARG A 126 1.28 18.75 -5.62
C ARG A 126 0.76 17.32 -5.56
N GLU A 127 -0.56 17.18 -5.61
CA GLU A 127 -1.19 15.86 -5.72
C GLU A 127 -0.68 15.11 -6.95
N PHE A 128 -0.34 13.85 -6.76
CA PHE A 128 0.18 12.96 -7.79
C PHE A 128 -0.53 11.60 -7.70
N TYR A 129 -0.92 11.08 -8.86
CA TYR A 129 -1.59 9.80 -9.02
C TYR A 129 -1.12 9.14 -10.32
N PHE A 130 -0.59 7.93 -10.23
CA PHE A 130 -0.18 7.17 -11.40
C PHE A 130 -0.42 5.67 -11.21
N ILE A 131 -0.90 5.03 -12.27
CA ILE A 131 -0.97 3.57 -12.43
C ILE A 131 -0.47 3.24 -13.83
N GLY A 132 0.45 2.29 -13.94
CA GLY A 132 0.95 1.84 -15.24
C GLY A 132 2.00 0.75 -15.14
N CYS A 133 2.46 0.25 -16.28
CA CYS A 133 3.49 -0.79 -16.36
C CYS A 133 4.92 -0.23 -16.35
N TYR A 134 5.08 1.07 -16.65
CA TYR A 134 6.36 1.77 -16.72
C TYR A 134 6.22 3.15 -16.08
N ILE A 135 7.24 3.58 -15.33
CA ILE A 135 7.29 4.95 -14.84
C ILE A 135 7.55 5.84 -16.06
N PRO A 136 6.69 6.83 -16.37
CA PRO A 136 6.99 7.78 -17.43
C PRO A 136 8.26 8.54 -17.06
N VAL A 137 9.29 8.43 -17.91
CA VAL A 137 10.54 9.19 -17.81
C VAL A 137 10.28 10.65 -18.16
#